data_AF-A0A9D8IJJ6-F1
#
_entry.id   AF-A0A9D8IJJ6-F1
#
_cell.length_a   1.000
_cell.length_b   1.000
_cell.length_c   1.000
_cell.angle_alpha   90.00
_cell.angle_beta   90.00
_cell.angle_gamma   90.00
#
_symmetry.space_group_name_H-M   'P 1'
#
loop_
_entity.id
_entity.type
_entity.pdbx_description
1 polymer ?
#
loop_
_entity_poly.entity_id
_entity_poly.type
_entity_poly.pdbx_seq_one_letter_code
_entity_poly.pdbx_strand_id
1 'polypeptide(L)'
;MANPMRTGMRRWQPGGSLLKAGFRPLYASRPPFKGSQEAAEDHQERQFRRSALASELEALLFTSPDPLSLRKIEELLSTRVNIAEVLASLANQLRRDDSAFELVEVAGGFKLMTRKSLVRWLSVHRQRNTPAELAEPLRDTLIVVAYRQPVTRAVVESVRGVPSADHLKQLLDLGLIRIAGREATLGRPVLYRTTKAFLEWCGLASLSDLPSLPAPQPDGSP
;
A
#
# COMPACT_ATOMS: atom_id res chain seq x y z
N MET A 1 -31.40 71.76 26.86
CA MET A 1 -31.59 70.61 27.76
C MET A 1 -30.84 69.41 27.19
N ALA A 2 -29.95 68.80 28.01
CA ALA A 2 -29.33 67.47 27.94
C ALA A 2 -28.63 66.95 26.64
N ASN A 3 -27.30 67.11 26.58
CA ASN A 3 -26.18 66.12 26.59
C ASN A 3 -26.35 64.68 25.96
N PRO A 4 -25.25 63.91 25.73
CA PRO A 4 -24.40 63.85 24.53
C PRO A 4 -24.06 62.38 24.11
N MET A 5 -22.92 62.18 23.42
CA MET A 5 -22.07 60.97 23.23
C MET A 5 -21.94 60.66 21.72
N ARG A 6 -20.93 61.09 20.96
CA ARG A 6 -19.47 61.27 21.13
C ARG A 6 -18.71 59.98 21.50
N THR A 7 -17.73 59.71 20.63
CA THR A 7 -16.47 58.97 20.85
C THR A 7 -16.57 57.46 20.61
N GLY A 8 -15.70 56.82 19.81
CA GLY A 8 -14.55 57.28 19.06
C GLY A 8 -13.75 56.07 18.57
N MET A 9 -13.19 56.18 17.37
CA MET A 9 -12.15 55.26 16.89
C MET A 9 -11.01 55.16 17.92
N ARG A 10 -10.64 53.94 18.30
CA ARG A 10 -9.32 53.66 18.87
C ARG A 10 -8.64 52.51 18.13
N ARG A 11 -7.66 52.93 17.32
CA ARG A 11 -6.29 52.41 17.22
C ARG A 11 -5.99 51.16 18.06
N TRP A 12 -5.72 50.07 17.36
CA TRP A 12 -5.16 48.82 17.89
C TRP A 12 -3.74 49.07 18.45
N GLN A 13 -3.45 48.54 19.63
CA GLN A 13 -2.12 48.41 20.22
C GLN A 13 -1.91 46.94 20.62
N PRO A 14 -0.72 46.34 20.38
CA PRO A 14 -0.42 45.01 20.88
C PRO A 14 0.21 45.11 22.28
N GLY A 15 -0.31 44.35 23.24
CA GLY A 15 0.29 44.19 24.55
C GLY A 15 -0.72 43.65 25.58
N GLY A 16 -0.63 42.36 25.89
CA GLY A 16 -1.47 41.74 26.92
C GLY A 16 -1.40 40.23 26.94
N SER A 17 -0.41 39.70 27.65
CA SER A 17 -0.23 38.28 27.99
C SER A 17 -1.47 37.69 28.66
N LEU A 18 -1.99 36.58 28.11
CA LEU A 18 -2.98 35.71 28.74
C LEU A 18 -2.50 34.25 28.72
N LEU A 19 -1.32 34.01 29.30
CA LEU A 19 -0.98 32.69 29.85
C LEU A 19 -1.34 32.68 31.35
N LYS A 20 -2.62 32.46 31.65
CA LYS A 20 -3.09 32.04 32.98
C LYS A 20 -4.28 31.08 32.86
N ALA A 21 -3.96 29.82 32.58
CA ALA A 21 -4.72 28.64 33.01
C ALA A 21 -3.76 27.45 32.94
N GLY A 22 -3.48 26.84 34.08
CA GLY A 22 -2.37 25.90 34.26
C GLY A 22 -2.60 24.56 33.59
N PHE A 23 -1.98 24.36 32.42
CA PHE A 23 -1.73 23.04 31.89
C PHE A 23 -0.37 22.56 32.44
N ARG A 24 -0.39 21.77 33.52
CA ARG A 24 0.81 21.08 34.03
C ARG A 24 0.82 19.68 33.42
N PRO A 25 1.66 19.37 32.42
CA PRO A 25 1.78 18.01 31.95
C PRO A 25 2.40 17.13 33.06
N LEU A 26 1.81 15.96 33.28
CA LEU A 26 2.07 15.04 34.41
C LEU A 26 3.46 14.36 34.43
N TYR A 27 4.44 14.84 33.67
CA TYR A 27 5.80 14.27 33.66
C TYR A 27 6.84 15.11 34.41
N ALA A 28 6.50 16.31 34.89
CA ALA A 28 7.47 17.23 35.49
C ALA A 28 7.56 17.09 37.02
N SER A 29 8.07 15.95 37.51
CA SER A 29 8.76 15.85 38.82
C SER A 29 9.25 14.42 39.12
N ARG A 30 10.43 14.07 38.61
CA ARG A 30 11.30 13.03 39.18
C ARG A 30 12.70 13.63 39.37
N PRO A 31 13.40 13.34 40.49
CA PRO A 31 14.75 13.85 40.69
C PRO A 31 15.73 13.24 39.68
N PRO A 32 16.82 13.95 39.32
CA PRO A 32 17.74 13.50 38.28
C PRO A 32 18.53 12.28 38.75
N PHE A 33 18.40 11.18 38.01
CA PHE A 33 19.23 9.98 38.18
C PHE A 33 20.61 10.25 37.54
N LYS A 34 21.61 10.57 38.37
CA LYS A 34 23.01 10.61 37.96
C LYS A 34 23.47 9.18 37.72
N GLY A 35 23.48 8.73 36.46
CA GLY A 35 23.97 7.40 36.09
C GLY A 35 23.43 6.83 34.77
N SER A 36 22.52 7.52 34.07
CA SER A 36 21.86 6.98 32.86
C SER A 36 22.25 7.65 31.54
N GLN A 37 22.98 8.78 31.56
CA GLN A 37 23.19 9.55 30.33
C GLN A 37 24.19 8.88 29.38
N GLU A 38 25.35 8.43 29.85
CA GLU A 38 26.33 7.74 28.99
C GLU A 38 25.80 6.41 28.41
N ALA A 39 25.02 5.63 29.16
CA ALA A 39 24.47 4.37 28.66
C ALA A 39 23.25 4.58 27.73
N ALA A 40 22.43 5.61 27.94
CA ALA A 40 21.29 5.91 27.07
C ALA A 40 21.73 6.54 25.74
N GLU A 41 22.77 7.38 25.77
CA GLU A 41 23.36 7.98 24.57
C GLU A 41 24.02 6.90 23.69
N ASP A 42 24.77 5.96 24.27
CA ASP A 42 25.40 4.84 23.55
C ASP A 42 24.36 3.85 22.96
N HIS A 43 23.20 3.68 23.62
CA HIS A 43 22.08 2.89 23.09
C HIS A 43 21.31 3.60 21.98
N GLN A 44 21.11 4.92 22.06
CA GLN A 44 20.47 5.71 21.01
C GLN A 44 21.36 5.87 19.77
N GLU A 45 22.68 5.90 19.94
CA GLU A 45 23.65 6.10 18.86
C GLU A 45 23.99 4.79 18.12
N ARG A 46 23.93 3.64 18.81
CA ARG A 46 24.04 2.29 18.19
C ARG A 46 22.75 1.81 17.54
N GLN A 47 21.58 2.27 18.00
CA GLN A 47 20.27 1.93 17.40
C GLN A 47 20.07 2.51 15.99
N PHE A 48 20.83 3.55 15.61
CA PHE A 48 20.45 4.40 14.46
C PHE A 48 21.22 4.19 13.16
N ARG A 49 22.28 3.37 13.11
CA ARG A 49 23.05 3.21 11.87
C ARG A 49 22.55 2.03 11.03
N ARG A 50 21.50 2.29 10.25
CA ARG A 50 21.27 1.53 9.01
C ARG A 50 22.56 1.57 8.18
N SER A 51 22.90 0.47 7.51
CA SER A 51 24.01 0.53 6.55
C SER A 51 23.67 1.57 5.49
N ALA A 52 24.68 2.26 4.94
CA ALA A 52 24.46 3.25 3.90
C ALA A 52 23.61 2.67 2.75
N LEU A 53 23.92 1.43 2.36
CA LEU A 53 23.19 0.69 1.34
C LEU A 53 21.72 0.39 1.70
N ALA A 54 21.41 0.10 2.97
CA ALA A 54 20.03 -0.10 3.42
C ALA A 54 19.23 1.21 3.34
N SER A 55 19.83 2.35 3.69
CA SER A 55 19.21 3.67 3.57
C SER A 55 18.97 4.07 2.10
N GLU A 56 19.93 3.82 1.22
CA GLU A 56 19.79 4.03 -0.23
C GLU A 56 18.67 3.17 -0.81
N LEU A 57 18.62 1.90 -0.43
CA LEU A 57 17.59 0.95 -0.86
C LEU A 57 16.20 1.35 -0.37
N GLU A 58 16.08 1.74 0.90
CA GLU A 58 14.82 2.20 1.48
C GLU A 58 14.33 3.47 0.80
N ALA A 59 15.21 4.45 0.57
CA ALA A 59 14.89 5.66 -0.19
C ALA A 59 14.43 5.33 -1.62
N LEU A 60 15.12 4.41 -2.29
CA LEU A 60 14.76 3.96 -3.64
C LEU A 60 13.35 3.33 -3.65
N LEU A 61 13.08 2.41 -2.73
CA LEU A 61 11.78 1.74 -2.63
C LEU A 61 10.65 2.67 -2.21
N PHE A 62 10.94 3.67 -1.37
CA PHE A 62 9.97 4.67 -0.92
C PHE A 62 9.56 5.60 -2.06
N THR A 63 10.51 5.98 -2.92
CA THR A 63 10.26 6.92 -4.02
C THR A 63 9.68 6.23 -5.26
N SER A 64 9.79 4.90 -5.36
CA SER A 64 9.27 4.14 -6.50
C SER A 64 7.75 3.99 -6.44
N PRO A 65 7.01 4.40 -7.48
CA PRO A 65 5.56 4.19 -7.54
C PRO A 65 5.20 2.72 -7.75
N ASP A 66 6.06 1.97 -8.47
CA ASP A 66 5.85 0.57 -8.85
C ASP A 66 6.80 -0.37 -8.11
N PRO A 67 6.47 -1.67 -7.97
CA PRO A 67 7.37 -2.66 -7.39
C PRO A 67 8.66 -2.80 -8.20
N LEU A 68 9.80 -2.86 -7.52
CA LEU A 68 11.11 -2.99 -8.16
C LEU A 68 11.61 -4.43 -8.12
N SER A 69 11.85 -5.04 -9.28
CA SER A 69 12.49 -6.35 -9.36
C SER A 69 13.92 -6.31 -8.81
N LEU A 70 14.40 -7.43 -8.27
CA LEU A 70 15.77 -7.55 -7.74
C LEU A 70 16.84 -7.04 -8.74
N ARG A 71 16.75 -7.50 -9.99
CA ARG A 71 17.63 -7.06 -11.09
C ARG A 71 17.63 -5.55 -11.29
N LYS A 72 16.45 -4.91 -11.21
CA LYS A 72 16.32 -3.46 -11.39
C LYS A 72 16.98 -2.69 -10.24
N ILE A 73 16.87 -3.21 -9.03
CA ILE A 73 17.52 -2.64 -7.84
C ILE A 73 19.05 -2.75 -7.98
N GLU A 74 19.56 -3.91 -8.39
CA GLU A 74 20.99 -4.14 -8.64
C GLU A 74 21.54 -3.18 -9.70
N GLU A 75 20.81 -2.98 -10.80
CA GLU A 75 21.17 -2.03 -11.86
C GLU A 75 21.22 -0.58 -11.34
N LEU A 76 20.27 -0.16 -10.50
CA LEU A 76 20.19 1.21 -10.01
C LEU A 76 21.23 1.53 -8.93
N LEU A 77 21.50 0.58 -8.03
CA LEU A 77 22.49 0.75 -6.96
C LEU A 77 23.93 0.45 -7.42
N SER A 78 24.11 -0.10 -8.63
CA SER A 78 25.42 -0.40 -9.23
C SER A 78 26.37 -1.14 -8.28
N THR A 79 25.84 -2.10 -7.53
CA THR A 79 26.57 -2.80 -6.47
C THR A 79 26.75 -4.29 -6.78
N ARG A 80 27.82 -4.89 -6.25
CA ARG A 80 28.08 -6.34 -6.31
C ARG A 80 27.63 -7.06 -5.04
N VAL A 81 27.08 -6.33 -4.07
CA VAL A 81 26.57 -6.88 -2.82
C VAL A 81 25.29 -7.66 -3.10
N ASN A 82 25.06 -8.74 -2.35
CA ASN A 82 23.84 -9.50 -2.41
C ASN A 82 22.64 -8.65 -1.93
N ILE A 83 21.90 -8.05 -2.87
CA ILE A 83 20.75 -7.20 -2.55
C ILE A 83 19.64 -7.96 -1.82
N ALA A 84 19.50 -9.27 -2.05
CA ALA A 84 18.48 -10.08 -1.36
C ALA A 84 18.74 -10.13 0.16
N GLU A 85 20.00 -10.23 0.58
CA GLU A 85 20.39 -10.17 1.99
C GLU A 85 20.13 -8.79 2.60
N VAL A 86 20.39 -7.72 1.84
CA VAL A 86 20.13 -6.35 2.26
C VAL A 86 18.63 -6.10 2.42
N LEU A 87 17.80 -6.57 1.48
CA LEU A 87 16.34 -6.52 1.55
C LEU A 87 15.82 -7.28 2.77
N ALA A 88 16.33 -8.48 3.04
CA ALA A 88 15.95 -9.27 4.20
C ALA A 88 16.34 -8.57 5.52
N SER A 89 17.54 -7.97 5.56
CA SER A 89 18.00 -7.18 6.70
C SER A 89 17.12 -5.94 6.92
N LEU A 90 16.79 -5.21 5.84
CA LEU A 90 15.90 -4.05 5.87
C LEU A 90 14.50 -4.43 6.38
N ALA A 91 13.93 -5.53 5.89
CA ALA A 91 12.65 -6.04 6.38
C ALA A 91 12.68 -6.37 7.88
N ASN A 92 13.78 -6.95 8.37
CA ASN A 92 13.97 -7.22 9.79
C ASN A 92 14.10 -5.94 10.61
N GLN A 93 14.82 -4.93 10.10
CA GLN A 93 14.96 -3.63 10.75
C GLN A 93 13.61 -2.92 10.85
N LEU A 94 12.87 -2.78 9.75
CA LEU A 94 11.54 -2.17 9.75
C LEU A 94 10.57 -2.86 10.73
N ARG A 95 10.70 -4.19 10.88
CA ARG A 95 9.94 -4.95 11.88
C ARG A 95 10.36 -4.66 13.31
N ARG A 96 11.66 -4.63 13.60
CA ARG A 96 12.20 -4.34 14.93
C ARG A 96 11.91 -2.90 15.38
N ASP A 97 11.94 -1.96 14.45
CA ASP A 97 11.74 -0.53 14.72
C ASP A 97 10.26 -0.16 14.90
N ASP A 98 9.34 -1.15 14.84
CA ASP A 98 7.89 -0.93 14.79
C ASP A 98 7.45 0.12 13.75
N SER A 99 8.14 0.14 12.61
CA SER A 99 7.91 1.11 11.54
C SER A 99 6.48 1.03 11.00
N ALA A 100 5.88 2.15 10.60
CA ALA A 100 4.58 2.15 9.91
C ALA A 100 4.62 1.43 8.55
N PHE A 101 5.82 1.19 8.00
CA PHE A 101 6.03 0.55 6.71
C PHE A 101 6.51 -0.90 6.87
N GLU A 102 6.15 -1.72 5.89
CA GLU A 102 6.62 -3.08 5.70
C GLU A 102 7.14 -3.26 4.27
N LEU A 103 8.21 -4.06 4.12
CA LEU A 103 8.72 -4.47 2.82
C LEU A 103 7.92 -5.69 2.34
N VAL A 104 7.29 -5.58 1.19
CA VAL A 104 6.44 -6.62 0.60
C VAL A 104 6.98 -7.01 -0.77
N GLU A 105 6.97 -8.32 -1.04
CA GLU A 105 7.19 -8.84 -2.38
C GLU A 105 5.84 -8.93 -3.11
N VAL A 106 5.73 -8.25 -4.26
CA VAL A 106 4.50 -8.13 -5.04
C VAL A 106 4.84 -8.01 -6.52
N ALA A 107 4.06 -8.69 -7.37
CA ALA A 107 4.23 -8.72 -8.83
C ALA A 107 5.67 -9.05 -9.31
N GLY A 108 6.38 -9.91 -8.55
CA GLY A 108 7.76 -10.31 -8.81
C GLY A 108 8.81 -9.23 -8.51
N GLY A 109 8.47 -8.26 -7.66
CA GLY A 109 9.38 -7.21 -7.18
C GLY A 109 9.12 -6.83 -5.73
N PHE A 110 9.87 -5.86 -5.22
CA PHE A 110 9.79 -5.40 -3.84
C PHE A 110 9.20 -3.98 -3.78
N LYS A 111 8.38 -3.73 -2.76
CA LYS A 111 7.75 -2.42 -2.54
C LYS A 111 7.59 -2.15 -1.04
N LEU A 112 7.74 -0.90 -0.63
CA LEU A 112 7.35 -0.47 0.71
C LEU A 112 5.85 -0.19 0.73
N MET A 113 5.14 -0.82 1.67
CA MET A 113 3.71 -0.62 1.88
C MET A 113 3.46 -0.26 3.34
N THR A 114 2.36 0.44 3.61
CA THR A 114 1.91 0.67 4.99
C THR A 114 1.41 -0.63 5.60
N ARG A 115 1.70 -0.86 6.88
CA ARG A 115 1.23 -2.07 7.58
C ARG A 115 -0.28 -2.23 7.53
N LYS A 116 -0.73 -3.48 7.38
CA LYS A 116 -2.16 -3.84 7.43
C LYS A 116 -2.88 -3.36 8.70
N SER A 117 -2.19 -3.28 9.84
CA SER A 117 -2.75 -2.76 11.11
C SER A 117 -3.20 -1.30 11.01
N LEU A 118 -2.62 -0.52 10.10
CA LEU A 118 -2.92 0.90 9.90
C LEU A 118 -4.04 1.15 8.90
N VAL A 119 -4.56 0.10 8.23
CA VAL A 119 -5.60 0.22 7.18
C VAL A 119 -6.82 0.99 7.67
N ARG A 120 -7.31 0.71 8.90
CA ARG A 120 -8.48 1.40 9.45
C ARG A 120 -8.28 2.92 9.52
N TRP A 121 -7.10 3.35 9.93
CA TRP A 121 -6.78 4.77 10.06
C TRP A 121 -6.56 5.43 8.68
N LEU A 122 -5.83 4.75 7.79
CA LEU A 122 -5.55 5.25 6.44
C LEU A 122 -6.79 5.31 5.55
N SER A 123 -7.76 4.42 5.74
CA SER A 123 -9.03 4.44 5.00
C SER A 123 -9.87 5.69 5.25
N VAL A 124 -9.74 6.34 6.41
CA VAL A 124 -10.41 7.62 6.70
C VAL A 124 -9.77 8.77 5.91
N HIS A 125 -8.47 8.70 5.69
CA HIS A 125 -7.72 9.71 4.94
C HIS A 125 -7.82 9.52 3.42
N ARG A 126 -8.07 8.29 2.93
CA ARG A 126 -8.23 7.99 1.50
C ARG A 126 -9.42 8.78 0.94
N GLN A 127 -9.12 9.91 0.30
CA GLN A 127 -10.05 10.65 -0.53
C GLN A 127 -10.49 9.78 -1.72
N ARG A 128 -11.67 10.09 -2.28
CA ARG A 128 -12.41 9.42 -3.38
C ARG A 128 -11.64 9.15 -4.70
N ASN A 129 -10.33 9.42 -4.74
CA ASN A 129 -9.45 9.26 -5.91
C ASN A 129 -8.56 8.00 -5.85
N THR A 130 -8.71 7.16 -4.82
CA THR A 130 -8.25 5.77 -4.91
C THR A 130 -9.18 5.04 -5.88
N PRO A 131 -8.71 4.14 -6.78
CA PRO A 131 -9.62 3.35 -7.61
C PRO A 131 -10.69 2.77 -6.69
N ALA A 132 -11.94 3.17 -6.92
CA ALA A 132 -13.06 2.71 -6.10
C ALA A 132 -12.93 1.19 -5.98
N GLU A 133 -13.10 0.69 -4.76
CA GLU A 133 -13.08 -0.75 -4.52
C GLU A 133 -13.92 -1.43 -5.60
N LEU A 134 -13.34 -2.40 -6.33
CA LEU A 134 -14.02 -2.99 -7.49
C LEU A 134 -15.39 -3.48 -7.05
N ALA A 135 -16.44 -3.01 -7.74
CA ALA A 135 -17.80 -3.46 -7.52
C ALA A 135 -17.85 -4.98 -7.60
N GLU A 136 -18.70 -5.60 -6.79
CA GLU A 136 -18.81 -7.06 -6.66
C GLU A 136 -18.93 -7.78 -8.02
N PRO A 137 -19.80 -7.33 -8.98
CA PRO A 137 -19.87 -7.97 -10.29
C PRO A 137 -18.58 -7.85 -11.11
N LEU A 138 -17.81 -6.78 -10.94
CA LEU A 138 -16.55 -6.60 -11.64
C LEU A 138 -15.46 -7.52 -11.07
N ARG A 139 -15.43 -7.65 -9.73
CA ARG A 139 -14.55 -8.56 -8.99
C ARG A 139 -14.80 -10.01 -9.35
N ASP A 140 -16.05 -10.43 -9.43
CA ASP A 140 -16.40 -11.80 -9.82
C ASP A 140 -15.94 -12.13 -11.23
N THR A 141 -16.08 -11.18 -12.17
CA THR A 141 -15.54 -11.34 -13.53
C THR A 141 -14.03 -11.50 -13.51
N LEU A 142 -13.33 -10.67 -12.74
CA LEU A 142 -11.88 -10.69 -12.61
C LEU A 142 -11.39 -12.02 -12.02
N ILE A 143 -12.09 -12.56 -11.02
CA ILE A 143 -11.78 -13.86 -10.42
C ILE A 143 -11.86 -14.96 -11.49
N VAL A 144 -12.93 -15.01 -12.29
CA VAL A 144 -13.05 -16.01 -13.36
C VAL A 144 -11.88 -15.93 -14.34
N VAL A 145 -11.46 -14.71 -14.72
CA VAL A 145 -10.28 -14.51 -15.58
C VAL A 145 -9.01 -14.98 -14.89
N ALA A 146 -8.78 -14.63 -13.63
CA ALA A 146 -7.57 -14.98 -12.89
C ALA A 146 -7.36 -16.50 -12.79
N TYR A 147 -8.43 -17.26 -12.53
CA TYR A 147 -8.37 -18.71 -12.34
C TYR A 147 -8.43 -19.54 -13.63
N ARG A 148 -9.00 -18.99 -14.72
CA ARG A 148 -9.16 -19.73 -15.99
C ARG A 148 -8.34 -19.17 -17.15
N GLN A 149 -7.47 -18.19 -16.91
CA GLN A 149 -6.63 -17.63 -17.96
C GLN A 149 -5.71 -18.67 -18.62
N PRO A 150 -5.45 -18.55 -19.94
CA PRO A 150 -6.09 -17.62 -20.87
C PRO A 150 -7.54 -18.02 -21.17
N VAL A 151 -8.49 -17.08 -21.08
CA VAL A 151 -9.95 -17.37 -21.16
C VAL A 151 -10.66 -16.51 -22.21
N THR A 152 -11.72 -17.04 -22.85
CA THR A 152 -12.56 -16.27 -23.78
C THR A 152 -13.76 -15.64 -23.08
N ARG A 153 -14.36 -14.60 -23.68
CA ARG A 153 -15.60 -13.98 -23.17
C ARG A 153 -16.73 -15.00 -22.96
N ALA A 154 -16.90 -15.93 -23.91
CA ALA A 154 -17.95 -16.94 -23.84
C ALA A 154 -17.79 -17.86 -22.63
N VAL A 155 -16.56 -18.27 -22.30
CA VAL A 155 -16.28 -19.08 -21.11
C VAL A 155 -16.55 -18.27 -19.84
N VAL A 156 -16.15 -16.99 -19.80
CA VAL A 156 -16.46 -16.12 -18.64
C VAL A 156 -17.96 -16.02 -18.41
N GLU A 157 -18.74 -15.76 -19.47
CA GLU A 157 -20.20 -15.66 -19.41
C GLU A 157 -20.85 -16.98 -19.00
N SER A 158 -20.35 -18.11 -19.52
CA SER A 158 -20.83 -19.44 -19.15
C SER A 158 -20.62 -19.75 -17.66
N VAL A 159 -19.48 -19.36 -17.10
CA VAL A 159 -19.17 -19.57 -15.67
C VAL A 159 -20.01 -18.66 -14.79
N ARG A 160 -20.21 -17.41 -15.21
CA ARG A 160 -20.94 -16.41 -14.41
C ARG A 160 -22.45 -16.47 -14.56
N GLY A 161 -22.96 -17.10 -15.62
CA GLY A 161 -24.38 -17.13 -15.96
C GLY A 161 -24.95 -15.78 -16.43
N VAL A 162 -24.13 -14.74 -16.60
CA VAL A 162 -24.57 -13.38 -16.99
C VAL A 162 -23.65 -12.74 -18.03
N PRO A 163 -24.18 -11.85 -18.90
CA PRO A 163 -23.36 -11.09 -19.84
C PRO A 163 -22.21 -10.36 -19.15
N SER A 164 -21.01 -10.47 -19.70
CA SER A 164 -19.78 -9.97 -19.05
C SER A 164 -18.93 -9.09 -19.97
N ALA A 165 -19.46 -8.69 -21.14
CA ALA A 165 -18.77 -7.82 -22.09
C ALA A 165 -18.35 -6.47 -21.49
N ASP A 166 -19.26 -5.77 -20.81
CA ASP A 166 -18.96 -4.47 -20.19
C ASP A 166 -17.97 -4.60 -19.03
N HIS A 167 -18.08 -5.66 -18.22
CA HIS A 167 -17.14 -5.94 -17.14
C HIS A 167 -15.73 -6.20 -17.68
N LEU A 168 -15.60 -7.00 -18.74
CA LEU A 168 -14.30 -7.25 -19.38
C LEU A 168 -13.71 -5.96 -19.97
N LYS A 169 -14.53 -5.10 -20.56
CA LYS A 169 -14.10 -3.80 -21.05
C LYS A 169 -13.59 -2.91 -19.90
N GLN A 170 -14.36 -2.80 -18.82
CA GLN A 170 -13.94 -2.04 -17.64
C GLN A 170 -12.63 -2.57 -17.03
N LEU A 171 -12.46 -3.90 -16.93
CA LEU A 171 -11.22 -4.50 -16.42
C LEU A 171 -10.01 -4.25 -17.33
N LEU A 172 -10.21 -4.16 -18.65
CA LEU A 172 -9.18 -3.75 -19.60
C LEU A 172 -8.81 -2.27 -19.40
N ASP A 173 -9.81 -1.40 -19.26
CA ASP A 173 -9.62 0.04 -19.06
C ASP A 173 -8.89 0.33 -17.73
N LEU A 174 -9.16 -0.47 -16.70
CA LEU A 174 -8.44 -0.45 -15.42
C LEU A 174 -7.04 -1.09 -15.48
N GLY A 175 -6.69 -1.73 -16.59
CA GLY A 175 -5.39 -2.40 -16.78
C GLY A 175 -5.20 -3.67 -15.94
N LEU A 176 -6.25 -4.20 -15.30
CA LEU A 176 -6.18 -5.42 -14.47
C LEU A 176 -6.13 -6.69 -15.33
N ILE A 177 -6.68 -6.62 -16.54
CA ILE A 177 -6.58 -7.69 -17.55
C ILE A 177 -6.03 -7.13 -18.87
N ARG A 178 -5.57 -8.02 -19.74
CA ARG A 178 -5.09 -7.71 -21.09
C ARG A 178 -5.46 -8.80 -22.08
N ILE A 179 -5.36 -8.47 -23.36
CA ILE A 179 -5.50 -9.44 -24.45
C ILE A 179 -4.27 -10.35 -24.50
N ALA A 180 -4.51 -11.66 -24.46
CA ALA A 180 -3.51 -12.73 -24.51
C ALA A 180 -3.30 -13.29 -25.92
N GLY A 181 -4.15 -12.91 -26.87
CA GLY A 181 -4.16 -13.44 -28.23
C GLY A 181 -5.59 -13.74 -28.69
N ARG A 182 -5.70 -14.64 -29.67
CA ARG A 182 -6.98 -15.18 -30.15
C ARG A 182 -6.90 -16.69 -30.19
N GLU A 183 -7.99 -17.35 -29.87
CA GLU A 183 -8.09 -18.81 -29.91
C GLU A 183 -8.10 -19.31 -31.37
N ALA A 184 -7.51 -20.49 -31.61
CA ALA A 184 -7.42 -21.11 -32.93
C ALA A 184 -8.69 -21.93 -33.29
N THR A 185 -9.84 -21.44 -32.86
CA THR A 185 -11.17 -22.05 -33.07
C THR A 185 -12.00 -21.20 -34.03
N LEU A 186 -13.16 -21.72 -34.44
CA LEU A 186 -14.07 -21.00 -35.34
C LEU A 186 -14.49 -19.66 -34.72
N GLY A 187 -14.41 -18.57 -35.50
CA GLY A 187 -14.69 -17.21 -35.03
C GLY A 187 -13.51 -16.52 -34.31
N ARG A 188 -12.42 -17.25 -34.01
CA ARG A 188 -11.16 -16.73 -33.43
C ARG A 188 -11.38 -15.76 -32.26
N PRO A 189 -12.09 -16.18 -31.20
CA PRO A 189 -12.43 -15.32 -30.09
C PRO A 189 -11.18 -14.79 -29.37
N VAL A 190 -11.31 -13.60 -28.78
CA VAL A 190 -10.24 -12.94 -28.01
C VAL A 190 -10.02 -13.69 -26.69
N LEU A 191 -8.75 -13.92 -26.36
CA LEU A 191 -8.32 -14.48 -25.09
C LEU A 191 -7.91 -13.36 -24.13
N TYR A 192 -8.33 -13.46 -22.87
CA TYR A 192 -8.03 -12.54 -21.79
C TYR A 192 -7.15 -13.21 -20.74
N ARG A 193 -6.29 -12.41 -20.11
CA ARG A 193 -5.44 -12.83 -18.98
C ARG A 193 -5.16 -11.65 -18.04
N THR A 194 -4.73 -11.93 -16.81
CA THR A 194 -4.38 -10.88 -15.83
C THR A 194 -3.04 -10.22 -16.12
N THR A 195 -2.81 -9.06 -15.51
CA THR A 195 -1.58 -8.25 -15.64
C THR A 195 -0.78 -8.21 -14.34
N LYS A 196 0.35 -7.49 -14.33
CA LYS A 196 1.07 -7.18 -13.09
C LYS A 196 0.26 -6.26 -12.17
N ALA A 197 -0.51 -5.33 -12.73
CA ALA A 197 -1.40 -4.48 -11.95
C ALA A 197 -2.44 -5.29 -11.16
N PHE A 198 -2.89 -6.43 -11.70
CA PHE A 198 -3.72 -7.38 -10.93
C PHE A 198 -2.97 -7.97 -9.73
N LEU A 199 -1.73 -8.42 -9.91
CA LEU A 199 -0.91 -8.95 -8.81
C LEU A 199 -0.67 -7.90 -7.73
N GLU A 200 -0.41 -6.66 -8.14
CA GLU A 200 -0.28 -5.52 -7.23
C GLU A 200 -1.57 -5.22 -6.48
N TRP A 201 -2.70 -5.23 -7.19
CA TRP A 201 -4.02 -5.02 -6.58
C TRP A 201 -4.37 -6.12 -5.57
N CYS A 202 -4.02 -7.38 -5.85
CA CYS A 202 -4.21 -8.50 -4.92
C CYS A 202 -3.13 -8.57 -3.82
N GLY A 203 -2.01 -7.86 -3.96
CA GLY A 203 -0.84 -8.01 -3.07
C GLY A 203 -0.17 -9.38 -3.17
N LEU A 204 -0.13 -9.98 -4.37
CA LEU A 204 0.47 -11.28 -4.64
C LEU A 204 1.82 -11.12 -5.35
N ALA A 205 2.80 -11.98 -5.03
CA ALA A 205 4.08 -12.01 -5.74
C ALA A 205 3.90 -12.62 -7.14
N SER A 206 3.11 -13.68 -7.24
CA SER A 206 2.89 -14.44 -8.47
C SER A 206 1.46 -14.97 -8.58
N LEU A 207 1.10 -15.50 -9.75
CA LEU A 207 -0.19 -16.18 -9.94
C LEU A 207 -0.27 -17.52 -9.22
N SER A 208 0.87 -18.12 -8.87
CA SER A 208 0.94 -19.36 -8.10
C SER A 208 0.50 -19.18 -6.64
N ASP A 209 0.48 -17.94 -6.16
CA ASP A 209 0.03 -17.58 -4.81
C ASP A 209 -1.50 -17.42 -4.71
N LEU A 210 -2.23 -17.65 -5.81
CA LEU A 210 -3.68 -17.64 -5.79
C LEU A 210 -4.22 -18.81 -4.92
N PRO A 211 -5.23 -18.57 -4.07
CA PRO A 211 -5.88 -19.63 -3.30
C PRO A 211 -6.36 -20.78 -4.18
N SER A 212 -6.24 -22.02 -3.73
CA SER A 212 -6.83 -23.14 -4.50
C SER A 212 -8.36 -23.04 -4.50
N LEU A 213 -8.99 -23.33 -5.65
CA LEU A 213 -10.44 -23.42 -5.72
C LEU A 213 -10.93 -24.59 -4.85
N PRO A 214 -12.03 -24.43 -4.09
CA PRO A 214 -12.61 -25.54 -3.36
C PRO A 214 -12.96 -26.67 -4.33
N ALA A 215 -12.76 -27.92 -3.89
CA ALA A 215 -13.17 -29.09 -4.66
C ALA A 215 -14.66 -28.98 -4.99
N PRO A 216 -15.10 -29.39 -6.20
CA PRO A 216 -16.52 -29.47 -6.51
C PRO A 216 -17.18 -30.33 -5.45
N GLN A 217 -18.13 -29.76 -4.70
CA GLN A 217 -18.96 -30.55 -3.80
C GLN A 217 -19.65 -31.61 -4.67
N PRO A 218 -19.56 -32.90 -4.33
CA PRO A 218 -20.32 -33.91 -5.06
C PRO A 218 -21.78 -33.50 -4.96
N ASP A 219 -22.39 -33.24 -6.12
CA ASP A 219 -23.81 -32.91 -6.21
C ASP A 219 -24.57 -33.99 -5.44
N GLY A 220 -25.19 -33.60 -4.33
CA GLY A 220 -26.10 -34.43 -3.57
C GLY A 220 -27.27 -34.78 -4.48
N SER A 221 -27.10 -35.84 -5.27
CA SER A 221 -28.17 -36.47 -6.01
C SER A 221 -29.04 -37.23 -4.99
N PRO A 222 -30.37 -37.18 -5.16
CA PRO A 222 -31.38 -37.33 -4.11
C PRO A 222 -31.38 -38.69 -3.39
#